data_AF-B7QL21-F1
#
_entry.id   AF-B7QL21-F1
#
_cell.length_a   1.000
_cell.length_b   1.000
_cell.length_c   1.000
_cell.angle_alpha   90.00
_cell.angle_beta   90.00
_cell.angle_gamma   90.00
#
_symmetry.space_group_name_H-M   'P 1'
#
loop_
_entity.id
_entity.type
_entity.pdbx_description
1 polymer ?
#
loop_
_entity_poly.entity_id
_entity_poly.type
_entity_poly.pdbx_seq_one_letter_code
_entity_poly.pdbx_strand_id
1 'polypeptide(L)'
;MTSGIPLPFPVTKQHDQQAQFDRLNQVKSSLADHKIELTVNLSGTLHDREIRLDSGWIIKIGRGLDYFRPTPNKFSLGFFDHDLRTCHETTVDIFHRDFVHPVSKPS
;
A
#
# COMPACT_ATOMS: atom_id res chain seq x y z
N MET A 1 -40.11 -32.82 -0.03
CA MET A 1 -39.35 -32.36 -1.22
C MET A 1 -39.88 -30.97 -1.52
N THR A 2 -39.27 -29.89 -1.03
CA THR A 2 -38.04 -29.33 -1.61
C THR A 2 -37.16 -28.73 -0.52
N SER A 3 -35.88 -29.09 -0.55
CA SER A 3 -34.80 -28.48 0.20
C SER A 3 -34.54 -27.07 -0.32
N GLY A 4 -34.82 -26.05 0.50
CA GLY A 4 -34.36 -24.68 0.26
C GLY A 4 -32.84 -24.62 0.40
N ILE A 5 -32.17 -24.29 -0.70
CA ILE A 5 -30.72 -24.08 -0.77
C ILE A 5 -30.39 -22.79 0.00
N PRO A 6 -29.48 -22.80 0.99
CA PRO A 6 -29.05 -21.57 1.62
C PRO A 6 -28.18 -20.76 0.66
N LEU A 7 -28.52 -19.48 0.49
CA LEU A 7 -27.76 -18.52 -0.31
C LEU A 7 -26.33 -18.38 0.23
N PRO A 8 -25.34 -18.09 -0.64
CA PRO A 8 -23.97 -17.91 -0.19
C PRO A 8 -23.87 -16.68 0.71
N PHE A 9 -23.18 -16.88 1.82
CA PHE A 9 -22.86 -15.93 2.88
C PHE A 9 -22.56 -14.50 2.37
N PRO A 10 -22.96 -13.45 3.12
CA PRO A 10 -22.47 -12.11 2.87
C PRO A 10 -20.96 -12.09 3.17
N VAL A 11 -20.15 -11.77 2.15
CA VAL A 11 -18.70 -11.57 2.32
C VAL A 11 -18.48 -10.44 3.30
N THR A 12 -17.98 -10.78 4.49
CA THR A 12 -17.75 -9.90 5.62
C THR A 12 -16.54 -8.99 5.35
N LYS A 13 -16.77 -7.73 4.95
CA LYS A 13 -15.72 -6.69 4.86
C LYS A 13 -14.97 -6.44 6.17
N GLN A 14 -15.54 -6.84 7.30
CA GLN A 14 -15.08 -6.48 8.64
C GLN A 14 -13.92 -7.37 9.16
N HIS A 15 -13.76 -8.58 8.63
CA HIS A 15 -12.72 -9.52 9.07
C HIS A 15 -11.33 -9.17 8.51
N ASP A 16 -11.27 -8.41 7.40
CA ASP A 16 -10.04 -8.10 6.69
C ASP A 16 -9.27 -6.92 7.33
N GLN A 17 -9.99 -5.93 7.86
CA GLN A 17 -9.36 -4.73 8.45
C GLN A 17 -8.61 -5.04 9.75
N GLN A 18 -9.15 -5.90 10.60
CA GLN A 18 -8.47 -6.31 11.84
C GLN A 18 -7.18 -7.08 11.51
N ALA A 19 -7.26 -8.05 10.59
CA ALA A 19 -6.10 -8.81 10.15
C ALA A 19 -5.03 -7.93 9.49
N GLN A 20 -5.44 -6.91 8.73
CA GLN A 20 -4.53 -5.91 8.17
C GLN A 20 -3.81 -5.13 9.27
N PHE A 21 -4.55 -4.63 10.26
CA PHE A 21 -3.99 -3.86 11.36
C PHE A 21 -3.02 -4.70 12.21
N ASP A 22 -3.36 -5.96 12.49
CA ASP A 22 -2.49 -6.89 13.22
C ASP A 22 -1.16 -7.12 12.50
N ARG A 23 -1.20 -7.29 11.17
CA ARG A 23 0.02 -7.43 10.35
C ARG A 23 0.86 -6.15 10.35
N LEU A 24 0.23 -4.98 10.24
CA LEU A 24 0.94 -3.71 10.32
C LEU A 24 1.58 -3.49 11.69
N ASN A 25 0.94 -3.94 12.77
CA ASN A 25 1.52 -3.91 14.11
C ASN A 25 2.73 -4.84 14.24
N GLN A 26 2.73 -6.02 13.61
CA GLN A 26 3.91 -6.88 13.59
C GLN A 26 5.10 -6.19 12.89
N VAL A 27 4.84 -5.52 11.76
CA VAL A 27 5.87 -4.73 11.07
C VAL A 27 6.36 -3.59 11.96
N LYS A 28 5.47 -2.88 12.64
CA LYS A 28 5.81 -1.82 13.59
C LYS A 28 6.74 -2.32 14.70
N SER A 29 6.42 -3.46 15.31
CA SER A 29 7.27 -4.07 16.35
C SER A 29 8.64 -4.46 15.81
N SER A 30 8.70 -5.11 14.64
CA SER A 30 9.97 -5.50 14.02
C SER A 30 10.85 -4.29 13.67
N LEU A 31 10.27 -3.18 13.24
CA LEU A 31 10.99 -1.93 12.99
C LEU A 31 11.47 -1.27 14.30
N ALA A 32 10.68 -1.36 15.37
CA ALA A 32 11.05 -0.82 16.67
C ALA A 32 12.31 -1.50 17.25
N ASP A 33 12.50 -2.80 17.01
CA ASP A 33 13.73 -3.53 17.37
C ASP A 33 14.98 -2.95 16.70
N HIS A 34 14.80 -2.29 15.54
CA HIS A 34 15.84 -1.61 14.78
C HIS A 34 15.86 -0.09 15.02
N LYS A 35 15.18 0.40 16.07
CA LYS A 35 15.06 1.83 16.43
C LYS A 35 14.38 2.69 15.36
N ILE A 36 13.50 2.10 14.55
CA ILE A 36 12.71 2.80 13.54
C ILE A 36 11.27 2.91 14.04
N GLU A 37 10.76 4.14 14.16
CA GLU A 37 9.37 4.39 14.58
C GLU A 37 8.43 4.36 13.36
N LEU A 38 7.47 3.44 13.37
CA LEU A 38 6.39 3.38 12.38
C LEU A 38 5.07 3.90 12.97
N THR A 39 4.52 4.94 12.35
CA THR A 39 3.19 5.48 12.66
C THR A 39 2.21 5.14 11.53
N VAL A 40 1.10 4.51 11.88
CA VAL A 40 0.05 4.08 10.93
C VAL A 40 -1.24 4.77 11.28
N ASN A 41 -1.78 5.54 10.33
CA ASN A 41 -3.06 6.22 10.45
C ASN A 41 -3.99 5.76 9.32
N LEU A 42 -5.19 5.31 9.66
CA LEU A 42 -6.20 4.91 8.69
C LEU A 42 -7.20 6.04 8.47
N SER A 43 -7.42 6.40 7.21
CA SER A 43 -8.44 7.38 6.82
C SER A 43 -9.32 6.80 5.71
N GLY A 44 -10.64 6.89 5.89
CA GLY A 44 -11.61 6.39 4.90
C GLY A 44 -11.77 7.29 3.67
N THR A 45 -11.19 8.48 3.67
CA THR A 45 -11.29 9.47 2.59
C THR A 45 -10.00 9.62 1.79
N LEU A 46 -8.96 8.86 2.14
CA LEU A 46 -7.67 8.97 1.47
C LEU A 46 -7.65 8.14 0.18
N HIS A 47 -7.46 8.83 -0.94
CA HIS A 47 -7.38 8.19 -2.27
C HIS A 47 -6.04 8.44 -2.98
N ASP A 48 -5.28 9.44 -2.52
CA ASP A 48 -4.01 9.83 -3.13
C ASP A 48 -2.89 8.86 -2.74
N ARG A 49 -2.12 8.44 -3.75
CA ARG A 49 -0.98 7.53 -3.60
C ARG A 49 0.30 8.34 -3.72
N GLU A 50 0.92 8.64 -2.59
CA GLU A 50 2.07 9.53 -2.53
C GLU A 50 3.09 9.06 -1.49
N ILE A 51 4.37 9.17 -1.85
CA ILE A 51 5.51 8.96 -0.96
C ILE A 51 6.20 10.32 -0.81
N ARG A 52 6.37 10.77 0.43
CA ARG A 52 7.08 12.01 0.77
C ARG A 52 8.37 11.66 1.48
N LEU A 53 9.48 12.21 0.99
CA LEU A 53 10.76 12.15 1.66
C LEU A 53 11.05 13.47 2.37
N ASP A 54 11.76 13.38 3.49
CA ASP A 54 12.21 14.52 4.30
C ASP A 54 13.15 15.47 3.52
N SER A 55 13.94 14.90 2.61
CA SER A 55 14.77 15.60 1.62
C SER A 55 13.99 16.50 0.64
N GLY A 56 12.65 16.43 0.63
CA GLY A 56 11.80 17.29 -0.20
C GLY A 56 11.27 16.62 -1.47
N TRP A 57 11.74 15.41 -1.79
CA TRP A 57 11.21 14.62 -2.90
C TRP A 57 9.81 14.09 -2.62
N ILE A 58 8.97 14.14 -3.64
CA ILE A 58 7.60 13.64 -3.63
C ILE A 58 7.44 12.72 -4.84
N ILE A 59 7.07 11.47 -4.58
CA ILE A 59 6.91 10.44 -5.61
C ILE A 59 5.44 10.01 -5.62
N LYS A 60 4.77 10.19 -6.76
CA LYS A 60 3.40 9.74 -6.98
C LYS A 60 3.41 8.55 -7.94
N ILE A 61 2.80 7.44 -7.53
CA ILE A 61 2.71 6.23 -8.34
C ILE A 61 1.23 5.96 -8.57
N GLY A 62 0.79 5.88 -9.83
CA GLY A 62 -0.63 5.72 -10.16
C GLY A 62 -1.29 4.51 -9.50
N ARG A 63 -0.52 3.43 -9.28
CA ARG A 63 -0.94 2.23 -8.53
C ARG A 63 -0.44 2.15 -7.09
N GLY A 64 0.33 3.13 -6.60
CA GLY A 64 0.97 3.06 -5.29
C GLY A 64 2.01 1.94 -5.27
N LEU A 65 2.20 1.28 -4.13
CA LEU A 65 3.17 0.19 -3.99
C LEU A 65 2.72 -1.15 -4.63
N ASP A 66 1.48 -1.23 -5.15
CA ASP A 66 0.89 -2.43 -5.75
C ASP A 66 0.89 -2.39 -7.28
N TYR A 67 2.09 -2.24 -7.86
CA TYR A 67 2.29 -2.25 -9.32
C TYR A 67 2.88 -3.56 -9.85
N PHE A 68 3.27 -4.51 -9.00
CA PHE A 68 3.81 -5.80 -9.45
C PHE A 68 2.70 -6.76 -9.87
N ARG A 69 2.90 -7.49 -10.98
CA ARG A 69 2.01 -8.59 -11.37
C ARG A 69 2.25 -9.81 -10.47
N PRO A 70 1.25 -10.68 -10.24
CA PRO A 70 1.47 -11.95 -9.57
C PRO A 70 2.46 -12.82 -10.37
N THR A 71 3.39 -13.46 -9.68
CA THR A 71 4.29 -14.46 -10.25
C THR A 71 3.53 -15.76 -10.54
N PRO A 72 3.85 -16.50 -11.61
CA PRO A 72 3.13 -17.71 -11.99
C PRO A 72 3.26 -18.84 -10.96
N ASN A 73 4.42 -18.97 -10.30
CA ASN A 73 4.63 -19.96 -9.24
C ASN A 73 5.72 -19.51 -8.24
N LYS A 74 5.85 -20.22 -7.11
CA LYS A 74 6.82 -19.92 -6.05
C LYS A 74 8.29 -20.13 -6.43
N PHE A 75 8.56 -20.79 -7.56
CA PHE A 75 9.89 -21.13 -8.07
C PHE A 75 10.23 -20.35 -9.34
N SER A 76 9.45 -19.32 -9.67
CA SER A 76 9.67 -18.49 -10.85
C SER A 76 10.62 -17.35 -10.53
N LEU A 77 11.40 -16.95 -11.53
CA LEU A 77 12.20 -15.72 -11.48
C LEU A 77 11.25 -14.54 -11.21
N GLY A 78 11.63 -13.67 -10.28
CA GLY A 78 10.77 -12.58 -9.83
C GLY A 78 10.00 -12.84 -8.53
N PHE A 79 10.09 -14.04 -7.93
CA PHE A 79 9.38 -14.33 -6.67
C PHE A 79 10.01 -13.65 -5.45
N PHE A 80 11.35 -13.71 -5.34
CA PHE A 80 12.10 -13.07 -4.25
C PHE A 80 12.73 -11.75 -4.64
N ASP A 81 13.19 -11.65 -5.90
CA ASP A 81 13.80 -10.44 -6.44
C ASP A 81 12.76 -9.69 -7.29
N HIS A 82 12.35 -8.51 -6.83
CA HIS A 82 11.33 -7.72 -7.49
C HIS A 82 11.81 -7.05 -8.78
N ASP A 83 13.12 -6.92 -9.02
CA ASP A 83 13.67 -6.34 -10.26
C ASP A 83 13.42 -7.25 -11.47
N LEU A 84 13.31 -8.55 -11.23
CA LEU A 84 12.97 -9.56 -12.26
C LEU A 84 11.45 -9.75 -12.40
N ARG A 85 10.63 -9.06 -11.60
CA ARG A 85 9.18 -9.26 -11.55
C ARG A 85 8.47 -8.36 -12.54
N THR A 86 7.58 -8.96 -13.33
CA THR A 86 6.76 -8.20 -14.28
C THR A 86 5.82 -7.22 -13.57
N CYS A 87 5.61 -6.06 -14.16
CA CYS A 87 4.81 -4.97 -13.60
C CYS A 87 3.53 -4.70 -14.40
N HIS A 88 2.50 -4.22 -13.72
CA HIS A 88 1.37 -3.55 -14.35
C HIS A 88 1.81 -2.22 -14.91
N GLU A 89 1.16 -1.78 -15.98
CA GLU A 89 1.36 -0.43 -16.51
C GLU A 89 0.95 0.59 -15.43
N THR A 90 1.82 1.57 -15.17
CA THR A 90 1.59 2.64 -14.21
C THR A 90 2.45 3.85 -14.57
N THR A 91 2.04 5.02 -14.10
CA THR A 91 2.82 6.25 -14.19
C THR A 91 3.54 6.50 -12.87
N VAL A 92 4.74 7.06 -12.97
CA VAL A 92 5.54 7.50 -11.83
C VAL A 92 5.89 8.96 -12.06
N ASP A 93 5.31 9.83 -11.26
CA ASP A 93 5.54 11.27 -11.31
C ASP A 93 6.43 11.67 -10.14
N ILE A 94 7.53 12.36 -10.44
CA ILE A 94 8.54 12.77 -9.45
C ILE A 94 8.56 14.28 -9.37
N PHE A 95 8.37 14.80 -8.15
CA PHE A 95 8.38 16.22 -7.84
C PHE A 95 9.39 16.51 -6.73
N HIS A 96 9.83 17.76 -6.65
CA HIS A 96 10.60 18.26 -5.52
C HIS A 96 9.88 19.48 -4.94
N ARG A 97 9.76 19.55 -3.61
CA ARG A 97 8.99 20.60 -2.90
C ARG A 97 9.39 22.01 -3.33
N ASP A 98 10.67 22.24 -3.62
CA ASP A 98 11.17 23.56 -4.03
C ASP A 98 10.64 24.04 -5.39
N PHE A 99 10.22 23.11 -6.25
CA PHE A 99 9.67 23.41 -7.58
C PHE A 99 8.15 23.29 -7.65
N VAL A 100 7.50 22.90 -6.55
CA VAL A 100 6.04 22.92 -6.42
C VAL A 100 5.67 24.22 -5.73
N HIS A 101 4.96 25.12 -6.42
CA HIS A 101 4.58 26.41 -5.86
C HIS A 101 4.02 26.25 -4.44
N PRO A 102 4.61 26.90 -3.43
CA PRO A 102 4.08 26.83 -2.07
C PRO A 102 2.69 27.47 -2.08
N VAL A 103 1.67 26.68 -1.71
CA VAL A 103 0.41 27.27 -1.23
C VAL A 103 0.82 28.12 -0.02
N SER A 104 0.68 29.43 -0.17
CA SER A 104 1.03 30.45 0.82
C SER A 104 0.64 30.00 2.23
N LYS A 105 1.59 30.00 3.16
CA LYS A 105 1.33 29.83 4.59
C LYS A 105 0.23 30.81 5.01
N PRO A 106 -0.86 30.39 5.69
CA PRO A 106 -1.71 31.35 6.35
C PRO A 106 -0.93 32.00 7.50
N SER A 107 -1.08 33.33 7.60
CA SER A 107 -0.49 34.25 8.57
C SER A 107 -0.81 33.92 10.02
#